data_AF-A0A1I3BVV1-F1
#
_entry.id   AF-A0A1I3BVV1-F1
#
_cell.length_a   1.000
_cell.length_b   1.000
_cell.length_c   1.000
_cell.angle_alpha   90.00
_cell.angle_beta   90.00
_cell.angle_gamma   90.00
#
_symmetry.space_group_name_H-M   'P 1'
#
loop_
_entity.id
_entity.type
_entity.pdbx_description
1 polymer ?
#
loop_
_entity_poly.entity_id
_entity_poly.type
_entity_poly.pdbx_seq_one_letter_code
_entity_poly.pdbx_strand_id
1 'polypeptide(L)'
;MDAQFDRASHVGDKLTVARLQVLWEQHPTARFVCIVRDVAEVAASWDRRATTVTDRGWPESLDARKAVEFWNQHNARIRRAARIRPEQVAVVEHSSFFGDPDAHALRRVLAGLDLAVTPEVETAFAAAHARYADVSAQERLLSAEAQLFLERHADLRLWRSLRRLAG
;
A
#
# COMPACT_ATOMS: atom_id res chain seq x y z
N MET A 1 5.71 -3.55 28.49
CA MET A 1 5.92 -4.36 27.29
C MET A 1 4.91 -5.48 27.42
N ASP A 2 3.89 -5.50 26.56
CA ASP A 2 2.74 -6.39 26.73
C ASP A 2 3.14 -7.85 26.45
N ALA A 3 2.80 -8.75 27.38
CA ALA A 3 3.12 -10.18 27.35
C ALA A 3 2.58 -10.96 26.13
N GLN A 4 1.85 -10.29 25.23
CA GLN A 4 1.24 -10.86 24.03
C GLN A 4 2.28 -11.29 22.98
N PHE A 5 3.46 -10.67 22.96
CA PHE A 5 4.46 -10.88 21.91
C PHE A 5 5.77 -11.52 22.38
N ASP A 6 5.85 -11.98 23.63
CA ASP A 6 7.10 -12.48 24.24
C ASP A 6 7.70 -13.70 23.51
N ARG A 7 6.88 -14.42 22.72
CA ARG A 7 7.31 -15.57 21.92
C ARG A 7 7.43 -15.26 20.42
N ALA A 8 7.17 -14.03 20.00
CA ALA A 8 7.24 -13.65 18.60
C ALA A 8 8.70 -13.45 18.19
N SER A 9 9.13 -14.12 17.12
CA SER A 9 10.46 -13.89 16.51
C SER A 9 10.53 -12.55 15.77
N HIS A 10 9.37 -12.03 15.35
CA HIS A 10 9.24 -10.79 14.62
C HIS A 10 8.03 -10.02 15.16
N VAL A 11 8.18 -8.70 15.28
CA VAL A 11 7.10 -7.78 15.58
C VAL A 11 7.04 -6.73 14.48
N GLY A 12 5.82 -6.33 14.12
CA GLY A 12 5.58 -5.35 13.08
C GLY A 12 4.33 -4.55 13.38
N ASP A 13 4.24 -3.39 12.73
CA ASP A 13 3.08 -2.51 12.81
C ASP A 13 2.68 -2.07 11.39
N LYS A 14 1.41 -1.71 11.23
CA LYS A 14 0.84 -1.23 9.98
C LYS A 14 0.43 0.22 10.16
N LEU A 15 1.25 1.12 9.61
CA LEU A 15 1.01 2.56 9.64
C LEU A 15 0.56 3.06 8.26
N THR A 16 -0.55 3.79 8.20
CA THR A 16 -1.01 4.45 6.96
C THR A 16 -0.19 5.70 6.64
N VAL A 17 0.37 6.36 7.67
CA VAL A 17 1.30 7.48 7.54
C VAL A 17 2.53 7.17 8.39
N ALA A 18 3.62 6.78 7.73
CA ALA A 18 4.88 6.48 8.40
C ALA A 18 5.91 7.59 8.18
N ARG A 19 6.57 8.03 9.25
CA ARG A 19 7.78 8.86 9.20
C ARG A 19 8.99 7.93 9.10
N LEU A 20 9.19 7.30 7.95
CA LEU A 20 10.19 6.23 7.73
C LEU A 20 11.58 6.60 8.26
N GLN A 21 12.03 7.84 8.06
CA GLN A 21 13.31 8.31 8.58
C GLN A 21 13.41 8.21 10.11
N VAL A 22 12.39 8.68 10.84
CA VAL A 22 12.38 8.63 12.31
C VAL A 22 12.35 7.17 12.78
N LEU A 23 11.57 6.33 12.09
CA LEU A 23 11.48 4.90 12.42
C LEU A 23 12.81 4.18 12.23
N TRP A 24 13.61 4.55 11.23
CA TRP A 24 14.96 4.00 11.06
C TRP A 24 15.95 4.48 12.11
N GLU A 25 15.86 5.76 12.49
CA GLU A 25 16.74 6.32 13.52
C GLU A 25 16.48 5.62 14.87
N GLN A 26 15.22 5.29 15.17
CA GLN A 26 14.82 4.59 16.38
C GLN A 26 14.99 3.06 16.30
N HIS A 27 14.81 2.49 15.12
CA HIS A 27 14.91 1.05 14.85
C HIS A 27 15.80 0.81 13.62
N PRO A 28 17.13 0.85 13.77
CA PRO A 28 18.06 0.81 12.64
C PRO A 28 18.03 -0.47 11.82
N THR A 29 17.49 -1.56 12.36
CA THR A 29 17.34 -2.86 11.70
C THR A 29 15.93 -3.10 11.15
N ALA A 30 14.99 -2.16 11.33
CA ALA A 30 13.64 -2.31 10.84
C ALA A 30 13.62 -2.39 9.31
N ARG A 31 12.76 -3.26 8.79
CA ARG A 31 12.46 -3.41 7.36
C ARG A 31 11.03 -2.96 7.10
N PHE A 32 10.80 -2.39 5.93
CA PHE A 32 9.55 -1.71 5.59
C PHE A 32 8.97 -2.30 4.33
N VAL A 33 7.69 -2.68 4.41
CA VAL A 33 6.89 -3.02 3.24
C VAL A 33 6.02 -1.82 2.91
N CYS A 34 6.32 -1.17 1.79
CA CYS A 34 5.63 0.03 1.33
C CYS A 34 4.69 -0.32 0.17
N ILE A 35 3.39 -0.33 0.44
CA ILE A 35 2.38 -0.58 -0.58
C ILE A 35 2.17 0.70 -1.40
N VAL A 36 2.32 0.58 -2.72
CA VAL A 36 1.97 1.61 -3.70
C VAL A 36 0.78 1.13 -4.53
N ARG A 37 0.01 2.07 -5.07
CA ARG A 37 -1.18 1.78 -5.88
C ARG A 37 -1.34 2.85 -6.96
N ASP A 38 -2.02 2.50 -8.05
CA ASP A 38 -2.45 3.47 -9.05
C ASP A 38 -3.26 4.59 -8.38
N VAL A 39 -2.89 5.84 -8.68
CA VAL A 39 -3.51 7.03 -8.09
C VAL A 39 -4.99 7.13 -8.48
N ALA A 40 -5.37 6.69 -9.67
CA ALA A 40 -6.77 6.67 -10.11
C ALA A 40 -7.61 5.68 -9.33
N GLU A 41 -7.08 4.48 -9.08
CA GLU A 41 -7.76 3.50 -8.25
C GLU A 41 -7.93 3.97 -6.81
N VAL A 42 -6.94 4.67 -6.25
CA VAL A 42 -7.02 5.24 -4.91
C VAL A 42 -8.04 6.37 -4.87
N ALA A 43 -8.00 7.29 -5.84
CA ALA A 43 -8.95 8.38 -5.94
C ALA A 43 -10.39 7.86 -6.00
N ALA A 44 -10.67 6.89 -6.88
CA ALA A 44 -12.00 6.30 -7.00
C ALA A 44 -12.42 5.54 -5.73
N SER A 45 -11.45 4.92 -5.04
CA SER A 45 -11.71 4.25 -3.76
C SER A 45 -12.04 5.24 -2.64
N TRP A 46 -11.40 6.40 -2.59
CA TRP A 46 -11.64 7.43 -1.56
C TRP A 46 -12.95 8.16 -1.83
N ASP A 47 -13.18 8.55 -3.08
CA ASP A 47 -14.39 9.26 -3.52
C ASP A 47 -15.65 8.46 -3.19
N ARG A 48 -15.66 7.17 -3.54
CA ARG A 48 -16.77 6.27 -3.21
C ARG A 48 -17.06 6.22 -1.71
N ARG A 49 -16.02 6.23 -0.87
CA ARG A 49 -16.19 6.20 0.59
C ARG A 49 -16.72 7.54 1.11
N ALA A 50 -16.22 8.65 0.56
CA ALA A 50 -16.72 9.99 0.86
C ALA A 50 -18.21 10.15 0.53
N THR A 51 -18.72 9.46 -0.49
CA THR A 51 -20.15 9.52 -0.86
C THR A 51 -21.01 8.40 -0.28
N THR A 52 -20.41 7.39 0.37
CA THR A 52 -21.15 6.24 0.92
C THR A 52 -21.68 6.55 2.32
N VAL A 53 -22.99 6.77 2.43
CA VAL A 53 -23.67 7.11 3.70
C VAL A 53 -23.47 6.08 4.82
N THR A 54 -23.22 4.81 4.48
CA THR A 54 -22.97 3.75 5.46
C THR A 54 -21.53 3.72 5.99
N ASP A 55 -20.57 4.40 5.35
CA ASP A 55 -19.17 4.48 5.82
C ASP A 55 -19.01 5.67 6.78
N ARG A 56 -19.70 5.59 7.94
CA ARG A 56 -19.80 6.70 8.92
C ARG A 56 -18.46 7.17 9.50
N GLY A 57 -17.40 6.38 9.34
CA GLY A 57 -16.04 6.72 9.79
C GLY A 57 -15.21 7.49 8.77
N TRP A 58 -15.72 7.69 7.55
CA TRP A 58 -15.01 8.34 6.47
C TRP A 58 -15.56 9.75 6.20
N PRO A 59 -14.80 10.82 6.48
CA PRO A 59 -15.25 12.18 6.21
C PRO A 59 -15.44 12.44 4.72
N GLU A 60 -16.47 13.21 4.35
CA GLU A 60 -16.71 13.67 2.97
C GLU A 60 -15.51 14.44 2.40
N SER A 61 -14.73 15.12 3.26
CA SER A 61 -13.51 15.84 2.87
C SER A 61 -12.35 14.94 2.45
N LEU A 62 -12.45 13.61 2.64
CA LEU A 62 -11.46 12.63 2.17
C LEU A 62 -11.90 12.05 0.81
N ASP A 63 -12.07 12.94 -0.17
CA ASP A 63 -12.55 12.66 -1.52
C ASP A 63 -11.41 12.28 -2.50
N ALA A 64 -11.74 12.19 -3.80
CA ALA A 64 -10.77 11.96 -4.88
C ALA A 64 -9.60 12.96 -4.88
N ARG A 65 -9.86 14.26 -4.64
CA ARG A 65 -8.80 15.28 -4.66
C ARG A 65 -7.85 15.06 -3.52
N LYS A 66 -8.39 14.77 -2.33
CA LYS A 66 -7.56 14.53 -1.16
C LYS A 66 -6.71 13.27 -1.30
N ALA A 67 -7.27 12.26 -1.95
CA ALA A 67 -6.55 11.05 -2.31
C ALA A 67 -5.33 11.34 -3.19
N VAL A 68 -5.49 12.12 -4.28
CA VAL A 68 -4.40 12.47 -5.19
C VAL A 68 -3.28 13.21 -4.45
N GLU A 69 -3.61 14.23 -3.66
CA GLU A 69 -2.63 14.98 -2.87
C GLU A 69 -1.86 14.08 -1.90
N PHE A 70 -2.59 13.26 -1.15
CA PHE A 70 -2.01 12.37 -0.16
C PHE A 70 -1.09 11.35 -0.83
N TRP A 71 -1.54 10.72 -1.91
CA TRP A 71 -0.79 9.65 -2.58
C TRP A 71 0.47 10.17 -3.27
N ASN A 72 0.44 11.38 -3.84
CA ASN A 72 1.65 12.03 -4.37
C ASN A 72 2.70 12.22 -3.26
N GLN A 73 2.31 12.76 -2.10
CA GLN A 73 3.22 12.94 -0.98
C GLN A 73 3.72 11.61 -0.42
N HIS A 74 2.84 10.62 -0.31
CA HIS A 74 3.18 9.29 0.19
C HIS A 74 4.19 8.59 -0.72
N ASN A 75 3.93 8.59 -2.03
CA ASN A 75 4.84 8.07 -3.04
C ASN A 75 6.21 8.78 -3.01
N ALA A 76 6.24 10.10 -2.79
CA ALA A 76 7.50 10.84 -2.70
C ALA A 76 8.33 10.39 -1.49
N ARG A 77 7.66 10.15 -0.35
CA ARG A 77 8.31 9.62 0.86
C ARG A 77 8.85 8.22 0.65
N ILE A 78 8.08 7.32 0.04
CA ILE A 78 8.53 5.96 -0.31
C ILE A 78 9.73 6.02 -1.25
N ARG A 79 9.66 6.85 -2.31
CA ARG A 79 10.74 6.96 -3.29
C ARG A 79 12.03 7.48 -2.65
N ARG A 80 11.92 8.48 -1.77
CA ARG A 80 13.07 8.96 -0.99
C ARG A 80 13.61 7.86 -0.10
N ALA A 81 12.74 7.13 0.59
CA ALA A 81 13.14 6.06 1.49
C ALA A 81 13.91 4.95 0.76
N ALA A 82 13.34 4.42 -0.33
CA ALA A 82 13.96 3.40 -1.16
C ALA A 82 15.28 3.86 -1.82
N ARG A 83 15.53 5.17 -1.94
CA ARG A 83 16.82 5.70 -2.42
C ARG A 83 17.89 5.76 -1.33
N ILE A 84 17.50 6.01 -0.08
CA ILE A 84 18.45 6.18 1.03
C ILE A 84 18.86 4.83 1.58
N ARG A 85 17.91 3.90 1.76
CA ARG A 85 18.12 2.55 2.30
C ARG A 85 17.36 1.50 1.49
N PRO A 86 17.79 1.23 0.24
CA PRO A 86 17.10 0.27 -0.63
C PRO A 86 16.97 -1.13 -0.01
N GLU A 87 17.93 -1.55 0.82
CA GLU A 87 17.96 -2.84 1.50
C GLU A 87 16.92 -2.97 2.63
N GLN A 88 16.35 -1.85 3.09
CA GLN A 88 15.36 -1.82 4.16
C GLN A 88 13.93 -1.56 3.65
N VAL A 89 13.75 -1.34 2.35
CA VAL A 89 12.44 -0.98 1.78
C VAL A 89 12.06 -1.94 0.65
N ALA A 90 11.06 -2.78 0.91
CA ALA A 90 10.36 -3.51 -0.12
C ALA A 90 9.18 -2.67 -0.63
N VAL A 91 9.18 -2.28 -1.90
CA VAL A 91 8.04 -1.62 -2.53
C VAL A 91 7.13 -2.70 -3.11
N VAL A 92 5.82 -2.60 -2.86
CA VAL A 92 4.83 -3.58 -3.31
C VAL A 92 3.73 -2.85 -4.06
N GLU A 93 3.52 -3.16 -5.33
CA GLU A 93 2.39 -2.61 -6.08
C GLU A 93 1.15 -3.45 -5.76
N HIS A 94 0.13 -2.80 -5.19
CA HIS A 94 -1.06 -3.44 -4.63
C HIS A 94 -1.75 -4.38 -5.63
N SER A 95 -2.00 -3.90 -6.85
CA SER A 95 -2.79 -4.64 -7.83
C SER A 95 -2.03 -5.87 -8.37
N SER A 96 -0.72 -5.72 -8.59
CA SER A 96 0.16 -6.83 -8.98
C SER A 96 0.36 -7.82 -7.83
N PHE A 97 0.45 -7.35 -6.58
CA PHE A 97 0.67 -8.21 -5.41
C PHE A 97 -0.53 -9.11 -5.14
N PHE A 98 -1.73 -8.54 -5.05
CA PHE A 98 -2.93 -9.33 -4.81
C PHE A 98 -3.50 -9.96 -6.07
N GLY A 99 -3.11 -9.49 -7.26
CA GLY A 99 -3.47 -10.09 -8.54
C GLY A 99 -2.61 -11.29 -8.95
N ASP A 100 -1.59 -11.64 -8.16
CA ASP A 100 -0.67 -12.76 -8.42
C ASP A 100 -1.23 -14.06 -7.80
N PRO A 101 -1.84 -14.97 -8.59
CA PRO A 101 -2.43 -16.20 -8.06
C PRO A 101 -1.38 -17.17 -7.53
N ASP A 102 -0.15 -17.08 -8.03
CA ASP A 102 0.96 -17.97 -7.69
C ASP A 102 1.75 -17.47 -6.47
N ALA A 103 1.39 -16.32 -5.89
CA ALA A 103 1.99 -15.74 -4.69
C ALA A 103 3.50 -15.46 -4.80
N HIS A 104 4.04 -15.27 -6.00
CA HIS A 104 5.46 -14.92 -6.18
C HIS A 104 5.82 -13.62 -5.45
N ALA A 105 4.97 -12.60 -5.52
CA ALA A 105 5.21 -11.32 -4.85
C ALA A 105 5.23 -11.45 -3.32
N LEU A 106 4.32 -12.25 -2.76
CA LEU A 106 4.32 -12.59 -1.33
C LEU A 106 5.63 -13.23 -0.91
N ARG A 107 6.08 -14.26 -1.63
CA ARG A 107 7.32 -14.98 -1.29
C ARG A 107 8.54 -14.06 -1.32
N ARG A 108 8.61 -13.11 -2.27
CA ARG A 108 9.68 -12.08 -2.29
C ARG A 108 9.64 -11.18 -1.07
N VAL A 109 8.47 -10.71 -0.66
CA VAL A 109 8.31 -9.88 0.54
C VAL A 109 8.74 -10.64 1.80
N LEU A 110 8.28 -11.88 1.96
CA LEU A 110 8.63 -12.71 3.12
C LEU A 110 10.13 -13.01 3.16
N ALA A 111 10.74 -13.35 2.02
CA ALA A 111 12.19 -13.53 1.93
C ALA A 111 12.96 -12.26 2.32
N GLY A 112 12.52 -11.09 1.84
CA GLY A 112 13.11 -9.80 2.22
C GLY A 112 12.96 -9.49 3.71
N LEU A 113 11.90 -10.00 4.35
CA LEU A 113 11.67 -9.87 5.79
C LEU A 113 12.33 -10.97 6.63
N ASP A 114 12.97 -11.97 6.01
CA ASP A 114 13.48 -13.18 6.68
C ASP A 114 12.38 -13.98 7.40
N LEU A 115 11.20 -14.03 6.77
CA LEU A 115 10.04 -14.78 7.24
C LEU A 115 9.86 -16.05 6.41
N ALA A 116 9.55 -17.15 7.09
CA ALA A 116 9.22 -18.41 6.43
C ALA A 116 7.86 -18.32 5.72
N VAL A 117 7.76 -18.98 4.57
CA VAL A 117 6.48 -19.28 3.93
C VAL A 117 5.90 -20.50 4.61
N THR A 118 4.80 -20.33 5.34
CA THR A 118 4.09 -21.43 6.02
C THR A 118 2.75 -21.68 5.35
N PRO A 119 2.15 -22.88 5.51
CA PRO A 119 0.82 -23.18 4.96
C PRO A 119 -0.27 -22.20 5.43
N GLU A 120 -0.16 -21.67 6.65
CA GLU A 120 -1.10 -20.67 7.19
C GLU A 120 -0.99 -19.35 6.43
N VAL A 121 0.23 -18.93 6.09
CA VAL A 121 0.48 -17.72 5.30
C VAL A 121 -0.03 -17.88 3.87
N GLU A 122 0.22 -19.02 3.24
CA GLU A 122 -0.29 -19.31 1.89
C GLU A 122 -1.82 -19.36 1.86
N THR A 123 -2.44 -20.00 2.86
CA THR A 123 -3.90 -20.05 2.98
C THR A 123 -4.49 -18.65 3.18
N ALA A 124 -3.89 -17.84 4.07
CA ALA A 124 -4.33 -16.47 4.31
C ALA A 124 -4.18 -15.60 3.05
N PHE A 125 -3.09 -15.78 2.30
CA PHE A 125 -2.88 -15.07 1.04
C PHE A 125 -3.85 -15.49 -0.04
N ALA A 126 -4.12 -16.79 -0.22
CA ALA A 126 -5.12 -17.27 -1.18
C ALA A 126 -6.50 -16.68 -0.90
N ALA A 127 -6.90 -16.58 0.38
CA ALA A 127 -8.13 -15.91 0.77
C ALA A 127 -8.10 -14.39 0.48
N ALA A 128 -6.96 -13.72 0.64
CA ALA A 128 -6.80 -12.31 0.30
C ALA A 128 -6.85 -12.07 -1.22
N HIS A 129 -6.22 -12.93 -2.01
CA HIS A 129 -6.27 -12.94 -3.47
C HIS A 129 -7.70 -13.08 -3.98
N ALA A 130 -8.46 -14.08 -3.47
CA ALA A 130 -9.86 -14.28 -3.85
C ALA A 130 -10.72 -13.04 -3.58
N ARG A 131 -10.62 -12.45 -2.37
CA ARG A 131 -11.33 -11.19 -2.05
C ARG A 131 -10.90 -10.04 -2.95
N TYR A 132 -9.61 -9.94 -3.28
CA TYR A 132 -9.12 -8.92 -4.19
C TYR A 132 -9.70 -9.11 -5.60
N ALA A 133 -9.74 -10.33 -6.12
CA ALA A 133 -10.31 -10.64 -7.42
C ALA A 133 -11.78 -10.15 -7.50
N ASP A 134 -12.60 -10.47 -6.50
CA ASP A 134 -14.00 -10.02 -6.41
C ASP A 134 -14.12 -8.49 -6.39
N VAL A 135 -13.29 -7.82 -5.59
CA VAL A 135 -13.32 -6.36 -5.41
C VAL A 135 -12.73 -5.62 -6.60
N SER A 136 -11.76 -6.20 -7.30
CA SER A 136 -11.11 -5.62 -8.47
C SER A 136 -12.00 -5.65 -9.71
N ALA A 137 -12.90 -6.63 -9.80
CA ALA A 137 -13.89 -6.73 -10.88
C ALA A 137 -14.96 -5.62 -10.82
N GLN A 138 -15.08 -4.90 -9.70
CA GLN A 138 -16.03 -3.80 -9.56
C GLN A 138 -15.51 -2.53 -10.23
N GLU A 139 -16.26 -2.04 -11.21
CA GLU A 139 -15.95 -0.77 -11.88
C GLU A 139 -16.08 0.40 -10.90
N ARG A 140 -15.08 1.28 -10.87
CA ARG A 140 -15.08 2.48 -10.05
C ARG A 140 -14.93 3.69 -10.96
N LEU A 141 -16.04 4.41 -11.14
CA LEU A 141 -16.07 5.59 -11.99
C LEU A 141 -15.84 6.84 -11.13
N LEU A 142 -14.94 7.70 -11.60
CA LEU A 142 -14.77 9.06 -11.08
C LEU A 142 -15.73 10.01 -11.80
N SER A 143 -16.15 11.07 -11.12
CA SER A 143 -16.83 12.18 -11.79
C SER A 143 -15.90 12.85 -12.82
N ALA A 144 -16.47 13.53 -13.82
CA ALA A 144 -15.67 14.24 -14.82
C ALA A 144 -14.74 15.30 -14.18
N GLU A 145 -15.19 15.96 -13.12
CA GLU A 145 -14.38 16.93 -12.37
C GLU A 145 -13.22 16.26 -11.63
N ALA A 146 -13.46 15.12 -10.98
CA ALA A 146 -12.42 14.37 -10.29
C ALA A 146 -11.39 13.79 -11.28
N GLN A 147 -11.84 13.32 -12.44
CA GLN A 147 -10.99 12.85 -13.53
C GLN A 147 -10.07 13.97 -14.05
N LEU A 148 -10.63 15.15 -14.33
CA LEU A 148 -9.84 16.32 -14.75
C LEU A 148 -8.82 16.75 -13.70
N PHE A 149 -9.18 16.70 -12.41
CA PHE A 149 -8.25 16.99 -11.33
C PHE A 149 -7.10 15.98 -11.30
N LEU A 150 -7.42 14.69 -11.39
CA LEU A 150 -6.43 13.62 -11.42
C LEU A 150 -5.44 13.81 -12.57
N GLU A 151 -5.91 14.07 -13.78
CA GLU A 151 -5.06 14.28 -14.96
C GLU A 151 -4.07 15.44 -14.80
N ARG A 152 -4.50 16.50 -14.10
CA ARG A 152 -3.67 17.70 -13.87
C ARG A 152 -2.68 17.54 -12.73
N HIS A 153 -3.04 16.76 -11.70
CA HIS A 153 -2.33 16.80 -10.42
C HIS A 153 -1.69 15.48 -10.01
N ALA A 154 -2.07 14.33 -10.57
CA ALA A 154 -1.45 13.05 -10.23
C ALA A 154 -0.01 12.99 -10.75
N ASP A 155 0.94 12.67 -9.87
CA ASP A 155 2.33 12.45 -10.26
C ASP A 155 2.52 11.03 -10.82
N LEU A 156 2.01 10.83 -12.04
CA LEU A 156 2.10 9.54 -12.74
C LEU A 156 3.55 9.15 -13.04
N ARG A 157 4.46 10.12 -13.16
CA ARG A 157 5.89 9.84 -13.38
C ARG A 157 6.49 9.19 -12.13
N LEU A 158 6.22 9.75 -10.96
CA LEU A 158 6.66 9.20 -9.68
C LEU A 158 6.04 7.82 -9.42
N TRP A 159 4.73 7.66 -9.62
CA TRP A 159 4.06 6.36 -9.48
C TRP A 159 4.71 5.29 -10.38
N ARG A 160 4.90 5.57 -11.68
CA ARG A 160 5.57 4.64 -12.61
C ARG A 160 7.00 4.31 -12.16
N SER A 161 7.72 5.28 -11.57
CA SER A 161 9.06 5.05 -11.04
C SER A 161 9.09 4.10 -9.84
N LEU A 162 8.08 4.15 -8.98
CA LEU A 162 7.92 3.25 -7.84
C LEU A 162 7.46 1.86 -8.28
N ARG A 163 6.56 1.78 -9.26
CA ARG A 163 6.14 0.50 -9.84
C ARG A 163 7.33 -0.30 -10.37
N ARG A 164 8.34 0.36 -10.95
CA ARG A 164 9.59 -0.29 -11.37
C ARG A 164 10.45 -0.81 -10.22
N LEU A 165 10.27 -0.31 -9.00
CA LEU A 165 10.92 -0.86 -7.80
C LEU A 165 10.14 -2.03 -7.19
N ALA A 166 8.87 -2.22 -7.56
CA ALA A 166 8.01 -3.28 -7.04
C ALA A 166 8.21 -4.64 -7.73
N GLY A 167 9.30 -4.78 -8.49
CA GLY A 167 9.69 -6.00 -9.21
C GLY A 167 10.09 -7.12 -8.27
#